data_AF-P16131-F1
#
_entry.id   AF-P16131-F1
#
_cell.length_a   1.000
_cell.length_b   1.000
_cell.length_c   1.000
_cell.angle_alpha   90.00
_cell.angle_beta   90.00
_cell.angle_gamma   90.00
#
_symmetry.space_group_name_H-M   'P 1'
#
loop_
_entity.id
_entity.type
_entity.pdbx_description
1 polymer ?
#
loop_
_entity_poly.entity_id
_entity_poly.type
_entity_poly.pdbx_seq_one_letter_code
_entity_poly.pdbx_strand_id
1 'polypeptide(L)'
;MATTMLNRSVIVNKEVAKTPNFPRATKNNKGFASNAAVQKCRDMMVWQPFNNKMFETFSYLPPLTDEQISKQVDYILANSWTPCLEFAASDQAYAGNENCIRMGPVSSTYQDNRYWTMWKLPMFGCTDGSQVLSEIQACTKAFPDAYIRLVCFDANRQVQISGFLVHRPPSATDYRLPADRQV
;
A
#
# COMPACT_ATOMS: atom_id res chain seq x y z
N MET A 1 2.80 56.39 69.09
CA MET A 1 4.08 56.03 69.75
C MET A 1 4.77 55.03 68.84
N ALA A 2 5.86 55.48 68.21
CA ALA A 2 6.69 54.74 67.27
C ALA A 2 7.90 54.12 67.99
N THR A 3 8.71 53.35 67.23
CA THR A 3 10.14 53.03 67.46
C THR A 3 10.39 51.67 68.13
N THR A 4 11.24 50.73 67.68
CA THR A 4 12.08 50.52 66.49
C THR A 4 12.61 49.08 66.55
N MET A 5 12.61 48.35 65.44
CA MET A 5 13.35 47.08 65.29
C MET A 5 14.84 47.36 65.05
N LEU A 6 15.72 46.68 65.81
CA LEU A 6 17.17 46.73 65.65
C LEU A 6 17.69 45.56 64.81
N ASN A 7 18.34 45.93 63.72
CA ASN A 7 18.95 45.11 62.69
C ASN A 7 20.32 44.58 63.18
N ARG A 8 20.61 43.28 63.01
CA ARG A 8 21.98 42.73 63.11
C ARG A 8 22.37 42.09 61.78
N SER A 9 23.18 42.82 61.03
CA SER A 9 23.84 42.41 59.80
C SER A 9 25.02 41.49 60.09
N VAL A 10 25.05 40.31 59.46
CA VAL A 10 26.25 39.46 59.35
C VAL A 10 26.80 39.61 57.94
N ILE A 11 28.03 40.09 57.86
CA ILE A 11 28.81 40.27 56.64
C ILE A 11 29.32 38.90 56.20
N VAL A 12 28.95 38.46 54.99
CA VAL A 12 29.59 37.32 54.32
C VAL A 12 30.27 37.87 53.06
N ASN A 13 31.60 37.89 53.11
CA ASN A 13 32.45 38.19 51.95
C ASN A 13 32.19 37.15 50.87
N LYS A 14 31.67 37.58 49.72
CA LYS A 14 31.60 36.78 48.51
C LYS A 14 32.52 37.42 47.48
N GLU A 15 33.66 36.78 47.25
CA GLU A 15 34.60 37.14 46.19
C GLU A 15 33.85 37.15 44.84
N VAL A 16 33.96 38.26 44.12
CA VAL A 16 33.37 38.46 42.79
C VAL A 16 34.26 37.76 41.77
N ALA A 17 33.87 36.55 41.36
CA ALA A 17 34.45 35.90 40.19
C ALA A 17 34.05 36.70 38.94
N LYS A 18 35.05 37.17 38.17
CA LYS A 18 34.85 37.83 36.88
C LYS A 18 34.14 36.86 35.92
N THR A 19 32.97 37.25 35.42
CA THR A 19 32.23 36.51 34.40
C THR A 19 33.07 36.44 33.11
N PRO A 20 33.25 35.24 32.51
CA PRO A 20 33.94 35.13 31.23
C PRO A 20 33.08 35.78 30.13
N ASN A 21 33.72 36.59 29.29
CA ASN A 21 33.11 37.13 28.07
C ASN A 21 32.82 35.97 27.10
N PHE A 22 31.57 35.51 27.05
CA PHE A 22 31.14 34.58 26.01
C PHE A 22 31.02 35.33 24.68
N PRO A 23 31.54 34.77 23.57
CA PRO A 23 31.37 35.38 22.26
C PRO A 23 29.88 35.47 21.91
N ARG A 24 29.43 36.66 21.53
CA ARG A 24 28.06 36.92 21.09
C ARG A 24 27.77 36.07 19.85
N ALA A 25 26.90 35.08 19.98
CA ALA A 25 26.43 34.28 18.85
C ALA A 25 25.79 35.21 17.81
N THR A 26 26.42 35.33 16.65
CA THR A 26 25.82 35.98 15.48
C THR A 26 24.70 35.09 14.98
N LYS A 27 23.45 35.54 15.08
CA LYS A 27 22.30 34.88 14.45
C LYS A 27 22.50 34.92 12.94
N ASN A 28 23.04 33.85 12.38
CA ASN A 28 23.12 33.67 10.95
C ASN A 28 21.71 33.29 10.47
N ASN A 29 20.87 34.27 10.13
CA ASN A 29 19.52 34.05 9.57
C ASN A 29 19.55 33.39 8.17
N LYS A 30 20.69 32.84 7.73
CA LYS A 30 20.88 32.12 6.47
C LYS A 30 20.36 30.67 6.52
N GLY A 31 19.77 30.23 7.64
CA GLY A 31 19.20 28.88 7.81
C GLY A 31 17.69 28.77 7.56
N PHE A 32 16.98 29.88 7.35
CA PHE A 32 15.58 29.83 6.92
C PHE A 32 15.53 29.79 5.40
N ALA A 33 14.98 28.71 4.86
CA ALA A 33 14.71 28.59 3.44
C ALA A 33 13.83 29.79 3.02
N SER A 34 14.25 30.51 1.97
CA SER A 34 13.50 31.67 1.48
C SER A 34 12.08 31.25 1.08
N ASN A 35 11.12 32.19 1.03
CA ASN A 35 9.76 31.89 0.54
C ASN A 35 9.74 31.25 -0.87
N ALA A 36 10.83 31.38 -1.65
CA ALA A 36 11.02 30.66 -2.91
C ALA A 36 11.20 29.14 -2.74
N ALA A 37 11.80 28.68 -1.64
CA ALA A 37 11.84 27.27 -1.27
C ALA A 37 10.48 26.76 -0.78
N VAL A 38 9.65 27.64 -0.18
CA VAL A 38 8.26 27.32 0.21
C VAL A 38 7.37 27.11 -1.01
N GLN A 39 7.65 27.78 -2.14
CA GLN A 39 6.92 27.54 -3.40
C GLN A 39 7.08 26.08 -3.90
N LYS A 40 8.26 25.45 -3.70
CA LYS A 40 8.49 24.04 -4.05
C LYS A 40 7.70 23.05 -3.20
N CYS A 41 7.26 23.42 -1.99
CA CYS A 41 6.47 22.53 -1.15
C CYS A 41 5.04 22.33 -1.66
N ARG A 42 4.55 23.20 -2.57
CA ARG A 42 3.21 23.08 -3.16
C ARG A 42 3.12 22.03 -4.27
N ASP A 43 4.26 21.60 -4.83
CA ASP A 43 4.33 20.56 -5.87
C ASP A 43 4.38 19.13 -5.28
N MET A 44 4.23 19.01 -3.95
CA MET A 44 4.16 17.72 -3.28
C MET A 44 2.78 17.13 -3.46
N MET A 45 2.68 16.10 -4.30
CA MET A 45 1.45 15.35 -4.46
C MET A 45 1.18 14.48 -3.21
N VAL A 46 -0.09 14.34 -2.85
CA VAL A 46 -0.57 13.58 -1.70
C VAL A 46 -1.34 12.35 -2.18
N TRP A 47 -0.92 11.17 -1.73
CA TRP A 47 -1.60 9.91 -2.05
C TRP A 47 -3.02 9.89 -1.48
N GLN A 48 -4.02 9.65 -2.33
CA GLN A 48 -5.42 9.69 -1.90
C GLN A 48 -5.78 8.45 -1.06
N PRO A 49 -6.37 8.61 0.15
CA PRO A 49 -6.80 7.48 0.97
C PRO A 49 -8.18 6.93 0.59
N PHE A 50 -8.97 7.68 -0.20
CA PHE A 50 -10.36 7.32 -0.52
C PHE A 50 -10.46 6.67 -1.90
N ASN A 51 -11.17 5.53 -1.96
CA ASN A 51 -11.45 4.79 -3.18
C ASN A 51 -10.20 4.47 -4.00
N ASN A 52 -9.11 4.10 -3.33
CA ASN A 52 -7.80 3.87 -3.94
C ASN A 52 -7.27 2.46 -3.60
N LYS A 53 -8.16 1.46 -3.61
CA LYS A 53 -7.82 0.08 -3.28
C LYS A 53 -6.99 -0.60 -4.38
N MET A 54 -6.11 -1.48 -3.92
CA MET A 54 -5.14 -2.20 -4.74
C MET A 54 -5.41 -3.71 -4.72
N PHE A 55 -4.83 -4.42 -5.68
CA PHE A 55 -4.94 -5.88 -5.85
C PHE A 55 -3.55 -6.48 -6.08
N GLU A 56 -2.67 -6.30 -5.10
CA GLU A 56 -1.33 -6.91 -5.09
C GLU A 56 -0.51 -6.59 -6.36
N THR A 57 0.16 -7.60 -6.93
CA THR A 57 1.11 -7.47 -8.05
C THR A 57 0.48 -6.76 -9.25
N PHE A 58 1.25 -5.82 -9.82
CA PHE A 58 0.87 -4.94 -10.95
C PHE A 58 -0.23 -3.91 -10.69
N SER A 59 -0.92 -3.92 -9.55
CA SER A 59 -2.03 -2.98 -9.30
C SER A 59 -1.61 -1.49 -9.19
N TYR A 60 -0.33 -1.22 -8.98
CA TYR A 60 0.26 0.14 -8.99
C TYR A 60 0.71 0.60 -10.38
N LEU A 61 0.74 -0.29 -11.38
CA LEU A 61 1.02 0.08 -12.76
C LEU A 61 -0.26 0.66 -13.41
N PRO A 62 -0.16 1.25 -14.61
CA PRO A 62 -1.31 1.39 -15.49
C PRO A 62 -2.00 0.04 -15.73
N PRO A 63 -3.34 0.01 -15.93
CA PRO A 63 -4.05 -1.22 -16.27
C PRO A 63 -3.39 -1.93 -17.45
N LEU A 64 -3.19 -3.25 -17.32
CA LEU A 64 -2.57 -4.03 -18.37
C LEU A 64 -3.50 -4.10 -19.58
N THR A 65 -2.93 -3.87 -20.75
CA THR A 65 -3.59 -4.14 -22.04
C THR A 65 -3.66 -5.65 -22.30
N ASP A 66 -4.55 -6.08 -23.20
CA ASP A 66 -4.67 -7.49 -23.59
C ASP A 66 -3.33 -8.05 -24.11
N GLU A 67 -2.55 -7.24 -24.84
CA GLU A 67 -1.21 -7.64 -25.32
C GLU A 67 -0.24 -7.86 -24.16
N GLN A 68 -0.27 -7.00 -23.13
CA GLN A 68 0.56 -7.18 -21.94
C GLN A 68 0.14 -8.39 -21.12
N ILE A 69 -1.17 -8.66 -20.99
CA ILE A 69 -1.68 -9.88 -20.36
C ILE A 69 -1.19 -11.11 -21.13
N SER A 70 -1.27 -11.10 -22.47
CA SER A 70 -0.76 -12.17 -23.31
C SER A 70 0.73 -12.44 -23.06
N LYS A 71 1.57 -11.40 -22.96
CA LYS A 71 2.99 -11.54 -22.63
C LYS A 71 3.24 -12.15 -21.24
N GLN A 72 2.39 -11.84 -20.26
CA GLN A 72 2.46 -12.49 -18.95
C GLN A 72 2.07 -13.96 -19.02
N VAL A 73 1.07 -14.32 -19.85
CA VAL A 73 0.71 -15.72 -20.12
C VAL A 73 1.90 -16.45 -20.77
N ASP A 74 2.53 -15.86 -21.78
CA ASP A 74 3.71 -16.44 -22.43
C ASP A 74 4.83 -16.72 -21.41
N TYR A 75 5.05 -15.80 -20.46
CA TYR A 75 6.01 -16.00 -19.38
C TYR A 75 5.64 -17.16 -18.45
N ILE A 76 4.36 -17.32 -18.10
CA ILE A 76 3.87 -18.45 -17.29
C ILE A 76 4.17 -19.78 -18.00
N LEU A 77 3.83 -19.86 -19.29
CA LEU A 77 4.00 -21.08 -20.09
C LEU A 77 5.48 -21.40 -20.35
N ALA A 78 6.31 -20.39 -20.60
CA ALA A 78 7.75 -20.56 -20.80
C ALA A 78 8.46 -21.12 -19.54
N ASN A 79 7.93 -20.86 -18.35
CA ASN A 79 8.46 -21.40 -17.09
C ASN A 79 7.82 -22.75 -16.69
N SER A 80 7.01 -23.36 -17.56
CA SER A 80 6.26 -24.59 -17.26
C SER A 80 5.38 -24.48 -16.01
N TRP A 81 4.88 -23.28 -15.70
CA TRP A 81 3.94 -23.08 -14.61
C TRP A 81 2.50 -23.31 -15.08
N THR A 82 1.63 -23.73 -14.16
CA THR A 82 0.22 -24.03 -14.46
C THR A 82 -0.63 -22.78 -14.25
N PRO A 83 -1.22 -22.17 -15.29
CA PRO A 83 -2.15 -21.05 -15.13
C PRO A 83 -3.48 -21.50 -14.55
N CYS A 84 -4.13 -20.62 -13.79
CA CYS A 84 -5.46 -20.83 -13.23
C CYS A 84 -6.17 -19.47 -13.05
N LEU A 85 -7.48 -19.45 -13.20
CA LEU A 85 -8.29 -18.26 -12.93
C LEU A 85 -9.05 -18.41 -11.62
N GLU A 86 -9.17 -17.30 -10.91
CA GLU A 86 -9.97 -17.21 -9.70
C GLU A 86 -10.82 -15.93 -9.76
N PHE A 87 -12.01 -15.99 -9.19
CA PHE A 87 -12.94 -14.87 -9.19
C PHE A 87 -13.66 -14.72 -7.84
N ALA A 88 -14.07 -13.49 -7.53
CA ALA A 88 -14.81 -13.16 -6.32
C ALA A 88 -15.84 -12.06 -6.58
N ALA A 89 -16.96 -12.13 -5.88
CA ALA A 89 -17.92 -11.02 -5.80
C ALA A 89 -17.28 -9.82 -5.08
N SER A 90 -17.83 -8.63 -5.28
CA SER A 90 -17.24 -7.37 -4.78
C SER A 90 -17.10 -7.32 -3.25
N ASP A 91 -18.02 -7.95 -2.52
CA ASP A 91 -18.01 -8.07 -1.05
C ASP A 91 -16.96 -9.06 -0.52
N GLN A 92 -16.42 -9.93 -1.38
CA GLN A 92 -15.42 -10.95 -1.06
C GLN A 92 -14.07 -10.70 -1.75
N ALA A 93 -13.91 -9.58 -2.44
CA ALA A 93 -12.70 -9.29 -3.22
C ALA A 93 -11.50 -8.85 -2.36
N TYR A 94 -11.74 -8.31 -1.17
CA TYR A 94 -10.70 -7.75 -0.30
C TYR A 94 -10.58 -8.53 1.00
N ALA A 95 -9.35 -8.60 1.53
CA ALA A 95 -9.07 -9.22 2.81
C ALA A 95 -9.99 -8.64 3.90
N GLY A 96 -10.66 -9.54 4.62
CA GLY A 96 -11.61 -9.23 5.68
C GLY A 96 -11.18 -9.82 7.02
N ASN A 97 -12.00 -9.59 8.04
CA ASN A 97 -11.80 -10.10 9.39
C ASN A 97 -13.13 -10.46 10.08
N GLU A 98 -14.17 -10.72 9.30
CA GLU A 98 -15.53 -11.00 9.76
C GLU A 98 -15.58 -12.24 10.66
N ASN A 99 -14.78 -13.27 10.35
CA ASN A 99 -14.74 -14.52 11.12
C ASN A 99 -13.89 -14.41 12.39
N CYS A 100 -13.09 -13.36 12.55
CA CYS A 100 -12.26 -13.14 13.74
C CYS A 100 -13.11 -12.99 15.02
N ILE A 101 -14.38 -12.60 14.92
CA ILE A 101 -15.30 -12.50 16.07
C ILE A 101 -15.48 -13.83 16.81
N ARG A 102 -15.23 -14.96 16.12
CA ARG A 102 -15.33 -16.32 16.67
C ARG A 102 -14.03 -16.82 17.29
N MET A 103 -12.96 -16.03 17.23
CA MET A 103 -11.61 -16.43 17.61
C MET A 103 -11.21 -15.88 18.98
N GLY A 104 -10.42 -16.65 19.72
CA GLY A 104 -9.62 -16.13 20.84
C GLY A 104 -8.39 -15.35 20.34
N PRO A 105 -7.30 -15.26 21.12
CA PRO A 105 -6.05 -14.59 20.72
C PRO A 105 -5.23 -15.40 19.71
N VAL A 106 -5.86 -15.84 18.62
CA VAL A 106 -5.31 -16.76 17.61
C VAL A 106 -5.48 -16.24 16.18
N SER A 107 -5.88 -14.98 16.00
CA SER A 107 -6.10 -14.36 14.69
C SER A 107 -4.81 -13.93 13.97
N SER A 108 -3.63 -14.23 14.53
CA SER A 108 -2.34 -13.95 13.90
C SER A 108 -2.28 -14.55 12.50
N THR A 109 -2.01 -13.71 11.50
CA THR A 109 -1.97 -14.06 10.06
C THR A 109 -3.25 -14.68 9.49
N TYR A 110 -4.37 -14.62 10.21
CA TYR A 110 -5.68 -14.97 9.70
C TYR A 110 -6.36 -13.75 9.08
N GLN A 111 -6.86 -13.93 7.86
CA GLN A 111 -7.68 -12.97 7.13
C GLN A 111 -8.70 -13.75 6.31
N ASP A 112 -9.92 -13.24 6.28
CA ASP A 112 -10.98 -13.69 5.38
C ASP A 112 -10.68 -13.25 3.94
N ASN A 113 -11.38 -13.83 2.97
CA ASN A 113 -11.35 -13.41 1.56
C ASN A 113 -9.98 -13.49 0.83
N ARG A 114 -8.97 -14.14 1.43
CA ARG A 114 -7.72 -14.49 0.72
C ARG A 114 -7.96 -15.53 -0.38
N TYR A 115 -8.84 -16.49 -0.09
CA TYR A 115 -9.29 -17.50 -1.04
C TYR A 115 -10.44 -16.94 -1.87
N TRP A 116 -10.31 -17.09 -3.18
CA TRP A 116 -11.34 -16.78 -4.16
C TRP A 116 -11.91 -18.06 -4.76
N THR A 117 -13.03 -17.95 -5.47
CA THR A 117 -13.63 -19.11 -6.14
C THR A 117 -12.81 -19.46 -7.38
N MET A 118 -12.43 -20.73 -7.51
CA MET A 118 -11.70 -21.21 -8.67
C MET A 118 -12.60 -21.24 -9.91
N TRP A 119 -12.11 -20.71 -11.03
CA TRP A 119 -12.75 -20.88 -12.33
C TRP A 119 -12.28 -22.20 -12.95
N LYS A 120 -13.23 -23.14 -13.11
CA LYS A 120 -12.96 -24.50 -13.60
C LYS A 120 -11.87 -25.19 -12.76
N LEU A 121 -10.72 -25.48 -13.37
CA LEU A 121 -9.56 -26.15 -12.76
C LEU A 121 -8.28 -25.47 -13.26
N PRO A 122 -7.14 -25.62 -12.56
CA PRO A 122 -5.84 -25.22 -13.11
C PRO A 122 -5.62 -25.89 -14.47
N MET A 123 -5.09 -25.15 -15.43
CA MET A 123 -4.97 -25.57 -16.83
C MET A 123 -3.72 -26.45 -17.01
N PHE A 124 -3.74 -27.63 -16.38
CA PHE A 124 -2.62 -28.57 -16.38
C PHE A 124 -2.19 -28.95 -17.79
N GLY A 125 -0.90 -28.83 -18.07
CA GLY A 125 -0.34 -29.14 -19.39
C GLY A 125 -0.69 -28.12 -20.48
N CYS A 126 -1.29 -26.98 -20.14
CA CYS A 126 -1.52 -25.89 -21.08
C CYS A 126 -0.19 -25.39 -21.63
N THR A 127 -0.07 -25.32 -22.96
CA THR A 127 1.10 -24.80 -23.69
C THR A 127 0.71 -23.75 -24.72
N ASP A 128 -0.57 -23.38 -24.79
CA ASP A 128 -1.13 -22.44 -25.75
C ASP A 128 -1.76 -21.25 -25.00
N GLY A 129 -1.15 -20.08 -25.12
CA GLY A 129 -1.59 -18.87 -24.43
C GLY A 129 -3.00 -18.43 -24.84
N SER A 130 -3.44 -18.76 -26.06
CA SER A 130 -4.78 -18.40 -26.54
C SER A 130 -5.89 -19.11 -25.75
N GLN A 131 -5.63 -20.29 -25.19
CA GLN A 131 -6.57 -21.01 -24.34
C GLN A 131 -6.77 -20.27 -23.01
N VAL A 132 -5.69 -19.76 -22.41
CA VAL A 132 -5.76 -18.96 -21.17
C VAL A 132 -6.55 -17.67 -21.40
N LEU A 133 -6.28 -16.97 -22.50
CA LEU A 133 -7.03 -15.75 -22.86
C LEU A 133 -8.51 -16.03 -23.13
N SER A 134 -8.82 -17.17 -23.77
CA SER A 134 -10.21 -17.59 -24.01
C SER A 134 -10.95 -17.89 -22.71
N GLU A 135 -10.28 -18.49 -21.72
CA GLU A 135 -10.86 -18.73 -20.40
C GLU A 135 -11.05 -17.43 -19.60
N ILE A 136 -10.17 -16.43 -19.73
CA ILE A 136 -10.38 -15.10 -19.15
C ILE A 136 -11.68 -14.51 -19.69
N GLN A 137 -11.84 -14.50 -21.02
CA GLN A 137 -13.05 -13.97 -21.66
C GLN A 137 -14.32 -14.76 -21.26
N ALA A 138 -14.23 -16.09 -21.18
CA ALA A 138 -15.35 -16.92 -20.76
C ALA A 138 -15.76 -16.64 -19.30
N CYS A 139 -14.79 -16.48 -18.39
CA CYS A 139 -15.02 -16.14 -16.99
C CYS A 139 -15.65 -14.75 -16.87
N THR A 140 -15.09 -13.73 -17.54
CA THR A 140 -15.64 -12.36 -17.56
C THR A 140 -17.05 -12.31 -18.11
N LYS A 141 -17.36 -13.10 -19.15
CA LYS A 141 -18.71 -13.18 -19.71
C LYS A 141 -19.70 -13.83 -18.76
N ALA A 142 -19.28 -14.88 -18.03
CA ALA A 142 -20.14 -15.57 -17.08
C ALA A 142 -20.40 -14.74 -15.82
N PHE A 143 -19.39 -13.99 -15.35
CA PHE A 143 -19.43 -13.20 -14.12
C PHE A 143 -18.94 -11.76 -14.36
N PRO A 144 -19.71 -10.92 -15.08
CA PRO A 144 -19.29 -9.57 -15.45
C PRO A 144 -19.11 -8.65 -14.22
N ASP A 145 -19.84 -8.91 -13.14
CA ASP A 145 -19.80 -8.15 -11.88
C ASP A 145 -18.80 -8.72 -10.84
N ALA A 146 -17.98 -9.69 -11.22
CA ALA A 146 -16.94 -10.24 -10.36
C ALA A 146 -15.57 -9.58 -10.63
N TYR A 147 -14.71 -9.60 -9.62
CA TYR A 147 -13.27 -9.45 -9.83
C TYR A 147 -12.68 -10.77 -10.32
N ILE A 148 -11.73 -10.71 -11.26
CA ILE A 148 -11.07 -11.92 -11.79
C ILE A 148 -9.56 -11.71 -11.77
N ARG A 149 -8.84 -12.69 -11.21
CA ARG A 149 -7.38 -12.73 -11.19
C ARG A 149 -6.86 -13.97 -11.92
N LEU A 150 -5.77 -13.80 -12.66
CA LEU A 150 -4.97 -14.88 -13.21
C LEU A 150 -3.84 -15.19 -12.24
N VAL A 151 -3.72 -16.45 -11.85
CA VAL A 151 -2.66 -16.97 -10.98
C VAL A 151 -1.89 -18.06 -11.70
N CYS A 152 -0.66 -18.34 -11.25
CA CYS A 152 0.12 -19.46 -11.75
C CYS A 152 0.82 -20.23 -10.64
N PHE A 153 0.91 -21.54 -10.81
CA PHE A 153 1.48 -22.46 -9.83
C PHE A 153 2.74 -23.15 -10.37
N ASP A 154 3.77 -23.24 -9.54
CA ASP A 154 4.92 -24.10 -9.77
C ASP A 154 4.72 -25.41 -9.01
N ALA A 155 4.56 -26.50 -9.76
CA ALA A 155 4.36 -27.82 -9.19
C ALA A 155 5.58 -28.35 -8.44
N ASN A 156 6.80 -27.95 -8.82
CA ASN A 156 8.03 -28.40 -8.16
C ASN A 156 8.19 -27.75 -6.79
N ARG A 157 7.84 -26.46 -6.69
CA ARG A 157 7.90 -25.69 -5.44
C ARG A 157 6.61 -25.75 -4.62
N GLN A 158 5.55 -26.33 -5.20
CA GLN A 158 4.22 -26.45 -4.62
C GLN A 158 3.67 -25.11 -4.09
N VAL A 159 3.80 -24.05 -4.90
CA VAL A 159 3.41 -22.69 -4.50
C VAL A 159 2.84 -21.90 -5.67
N GLN A 160 1.93 -20.97 -5.38
CA GLN A 160 1.53 -19.93 -6.32
C GLN A 160 2.72 -18.97 -6.52
N ILE A 161 3.23 -18.88 -7.75
CA ILE A 161 4.41 -18.06 -8.07
C ILE A 161 4.04 -16.62 -8.41
N SER A 162 2.89 -16.42 -9.04
CA SER A 162 2.41 -15.09 -9.40
C SER A 162 0.88 -15.05 -9.40
N GLY A 163 0.33 -13.85 -9.30
CA GLY A 163 -1.08 -13.58 -9.40
C GLY A 163 -1.32 -12.11 -9.67
N PHE A 164 -2.16 -11.78 -10.66
CA PHE A 164 -2.51 -10.40 -10.97
C PHE A 164 -3.94 -10.31 -11.48
N LEU A 165 -4.56 -9.15 -11.28
CA LEU A 165 -5.93 -8.90 -11.67
C LEU A 165 -6.06 -8.72 -13.19
N VAL A 166 -7.06 -9.36 -13.80
CA VAL A 166 -7.35 -9.29 -15.25
C VAL A 166 -8.71 -8.66 -15.55
N HIS A 167 -9.61 -8.60 -14.56
CA HIS A 167 -10.91 -7.93 -14.70
C HIS A 167 -11.32 -7.26 -13.39
N ARG A 168 -11.88 -6.05 -13.50
CA ARG A 168 -12.60 -5.35 -12.45
C ARG A 168 -14.04 -5.18 -12.91
N PRO A 169 -15.04 -5.35 -12.03
CA PRO A 169 -16.41 -5.14 -12.43
C PRO A 169 -16.64 -3.67 -12.82
N PRO A 170 -17.42 -3.38 -13.88
CA PRO A 170 -17.66 -2.00 -14.32
C PRO A 170 -18.30 -1.10 -13.26
N SER A 171 -19.00 -1.70 -12.29
CA SER A 171 -19.64 -1.02 -11.16
C SER A 171 -18.68 -0.67 -10.01
N ALA A 172 -17.42 -1.10 -10.05
CA ALA A 172 -16.45 -0.85 -9.00
C ALA A 172 -16.10 0.64 -8.86
N THR A 173 -16.36 1.22 -7.69
CA THR A 173 -16.00 2.61 -7.33
C THR A 173 -14.93 2.68 -6.24
N ASP A 174 -14.23 1.59 -5.97
CA ASP A 174 -13.30 1.42 -4.85
C ASP A 174 -11.82 1.66 -5.24
N TYR A 175 -11.55 2.01 -6.50
CA TYR A 175 -10.21 2.23 -7.04
C TYR A 175 -10.11 3.50 -7.87
N ARG A 176 -8.87 3.93 -8.12
CA ARG A 176 -8.55 5.09 -8.97
C ARG A 176 -7.72 4.69 -10.17
N LEU A 177 -7.95 5.40 -11.28
CA LEU A 177 -7.05 5.39 -12.42
C LEU A 177 -5.69 5.97 -12.01
N PRO A 178 -4.57 5.56 -12.64
CA PRO A 178 -3.23 5.99 -12.24
C PRO A 178 -3.05 7.49 -12.05
N ALA A 179 -3.65 8.31 -12.94
CA ALA A 179 -3.57 9.77 -12.89
C ALA A 179 -4.25 10.38 -11.65
N ASP A 180 -5.25 9.70 -11.09
CA ASP A 180 -6.06 10.21 -9.98
C ASP A 180 -5.60 9.66 -8.63
N ARG A 181 -4.55 8.85 -8.55
CA ARG A 181 -4.12 8.23 -7.27
C ARG A 181 -3.53 9.24 -6.29
N GLN A 182 -3.15 10.43 -6.77
CA GLN A 182 -2.55 11.50 -6.00
C GLN A 182 -3.22 12.84 -6.33
N VAL A 183 -3.18 13.80 -5.39
CA VAL A 183 -3.68 15.18 -5.55
C VAL A 183 -2.65 16.21 -5.16
#